data_AF-A0AAE1H6C2-F1
#
_entry.id   AF-A0AAE1H6C2-F1
#
_cell.length_a   1.000
_cell.length_b   1.000
_cell.length_c   1.000
_cell.angle_alpha   90.00
_cell.angle_beta   90.00
_cell.angle_gamma   90.00
#
_symmetry.space_group_name_H-M   'P 1'
#
loop_
_entity.id
_entity.type
_entity.pdbx_description
1 polymer ?
#
loop_
_entity_poly.entity_id
_entity_poly.type
_entity_poly.pdbx_seq_one_letter_code
_entity_poly.pdbx_strand_id
1 'polypeptide(L)'
;IMVSASHYRDLLNQESTTISALCDDWQRVLNENDSCSAIPDDVCGKIQIAIGQAQLLMRKKFEQFRGLITANETNDSVRLVTVQDLQGFWELMYIQVKDIYCKFEELKKLKLNNWEPLLSPNLKRQPLGNVNSSRTNNVPHRIPVVTKDFTAQARERLAQAKALARKRMEEQCCQ
;
A
#
# COMPACT_ATOMS: atom_id res chain seq x y z
N ILE A 1 25.40 18.86 -9.05
CA ILE A 1 25.26 18.83 -7.58
C ILE A 1 25.63 17.41 -7.15
N MET A 2 26.71 17.22 -6.39
CA MET A 2 27.04 15.88 -5.89
C MET A 2 26.02 15.52 -4.82
N VAL A 3 25.33 14.40 -5.01
CA VAL A 3 24.40 13.85 -4.02
C VAL A 3 25.22 13.23 -2.87
N SER A 4 24.82 13.45 -1.62
CA SER A 4 25.52 12.98 -0.41
C SER A 4 24.57 12.21 0.52
N ALA A 5 25.11 11.54 1.55
CA ALA A 5 24.27 10.94 2.59
C ALA A 5 23.40 11.96 3.33
N SER A 6 23.94 13.15 3.61
CA SER A 6 23.17 14.23 4.25
C SER A 6 21.95 14.64 3.41
N HIS A 7 22.07 14.67 2.09
CA HIS A 7 20.94 14.94 1.20
C HIS A 7 19.82 13.90 1.36
N TYR A 8 20.17 12.61 1.42
CA TYR A 8 19.18 11.54 1.64
C TYR A 8 18.58 11.56 3.04
N ARG A 9 19.34 12.00 4.05
CA ARG A 9 18.85 12.21 5.42
C ARG A 9 17.78 13.28 5.45
N ASP A 10 18.01 14.40 4.78
CA ASP A 10 17.06 15.52 4.71
C ASP A 10 15.78 15.11 3.98
N LEU A 11 15.91 14.44 2.82
CA LEU A 11 14.77 13.88 2.09
C LEU A 11 13.96 12.90 2.94
N LEU A 12 14.63 11.96 3.61
CA LEU A 12 13.96 10.97 4.47
C LEU A 12 13.18 11.66 5.60
N ASN A 13 13.77 12.67 6.23
CA ASN A 13 13.12 13.42 7.31
C ASN A 13 11.90 14.19 6.78
N GLN A 14 12.03 14.87 5.64
CA GLN A 14 10.92 15.57 5.00
C GLN A 14 9.75 14.63 4.71
N GLU A 15 9.99 13.50 4.02
CA GLU A 15 8.95 12.52 3.70
C GLU A 15 8.34 11.92 4.97
N SER A 16 9.14 11.66 6.01
CA SER A 16 8.64 11.15 7.29
C SER A 16 7.69 12.14 7.96
N THR A 17 8.01 13.42 7.96
CA THR A 17 7.15 14.47 8.52
C THR A 17 5.86 14.58 7.72
N THR A 18 5.93 14.63 6.39
CA THR A 18 4.76 14.74 5.52
C THR A 18 3.82 13.54 5.67
N ILE A 19 4.35 12.31 5.63
CA ILE A 19 3.54 11.10 5.77
C ILE A 19 2.94 11.01 7.17
N SER A 20 3.68 11.38 8.22
CA SER A 20 3.14 11.39 9.59
C SER A 20 1.96 12.36 9.71
N ALA A 21 2.10 13.58 9.19
CA ALA A 21 1.02 14.57 9.19
C ALA A 21 -0.22 14.07 8.44
N LEU A 22 -0.04 13.43 7.27
CA LEU A 22 -1.15 12.79 6.56
C LEU A 22 -1.84 11.72 7.41
N CYS A 23 -1.06 10.84 8.06
CA CYS A 23 -1.64 9.83 8.94
C CYS A 23 -2.49 10.45 10.06
N ASP A 24 -1.99 11.52 10.67
CA ASP A 24 -2.67 12.22 11.77
C ASP A 24 -3.96 12.91 11.31
N ASP A 25 -3.93 13.58 10.14
CA ASP A 25 -5.09 14.20 9.53
C ASP A 25 -6.19 13.18 9.24
N TRP A 26 -5.81 12.04 8.66
CA TRP A 26 -6.77 10.98 8.32
C TRP A 26 -7.25 10.21 9.55
N GLN A 27 -6.43 10.09 10.60
CA GLN A 27 -6.88 9.57 11.89
C GLN A 27 -7.90 10.50 12.54
N ARG A 28 -7.72 11.82 12.43
CA ARG A 28 -8.70 12.80 12.91
C ARG A 28 -10.02 12.68 12.17
N VAL A 29 -10.00 12.48 10.86
CA VAL A 29 -11.21 12.24 10.05
C VAL A 29 -12.00 11.03 10.54
N LEU A 30 -11.32 9.95 10.93
CA LEU A 30 -11.98 8.77 11.53
C LEU A 30 -12.61 9.10 12.89
N ASN A 31 -11.96 9.96 13.70
CA ASN A 31 -12.42 10.30 15.04
C ASN A 31 -13.55 11.34 15.05
N GLU A 32 -13.59 12.27 14.08
CA GLU A 32 -14.61 13.33 13.97
C GLU A 32 -15.95 12.82 13.40
N ASN A 33 -15.98 11.58 12.92
CA ASN A 33 -17.12 10.97 12.23
C ASN A 33 -18.40 10.82 13.09
N ASP A 34 -18.32 11.11 14.40
CA ASP A 34 -19.43 10.96 15.34
C ASP A 34 -20.56 12.01 15.18
N SER A 35 -20.41 13.05 14.34
CA SER A 35 -21.26 14.26 14.48
C SER A 35 -22.15 14.71 13.31
N CYS A 36 -22.03 14.26 12.05
CA CYS A 36 -23.07 14.65 11.04
C CYS A 36 -23.08 13.92 9.67
N SER A 37 -22.08 13.10 9.31
CA SER A 37 -22.11 12.30 8.09
C SER A 37 -21.19 11.10 8.28
N ALA A 38 -21.79 9.94 8.58
CA ALA A 38 -21.03 8.73 8.87
C ALA A 38 -20.26 8.27 7.61
N ILE A 39 -18.93 8.28 7.67
CA ILE A 39 -18.05 7.63 6.69
C ILE A 39 -18.52 6.17 6.52
N PRO A 40 -18.78 5.70 5.28
CA PRO A 40 -19.12 4.31 5.01
C PRO A 40 -18.04 3.34 5.52
N ASP A 41 -18.44 2.17 6.04
CA ASP A 41 -17.52 1.17 6.62
C ASP A 41 -16.40 0.75 5.65
N ASP A 42 -16.70 0.63 4.35
CA ASP A 42 -15.69 0.28 3.35
C ASP A 42 -14.65 1.38 3.17
N VAL A 43 -15.06 2.65 3.28
CA VAL A 43 -14.15 3.80 3.22
C VAL A 43 -13.35 3.92 4.52
N CYS A 44 -13.97 3.70 5.68
CA CYS A 44 -13.27 3.62 6.96
C CYS A 44 -12.14 2.57 6.91
N GLY A 45 -12.45 1.37 6.40
CA GLY A 45 -11.44 0.32 6.20
C GLY A 45 -10.32 0.75 5.25
N LYS A 46 -10.62 1.45 4.15
CA LYS A 46 -9.59 2.00 3.24
C LYS A 46 -8.68 3.01 3.94
N ILE A 47 -9.23 3.91 4.75
CA ILE A 47 -8.45 4.89 5.53
C ILE A 47 -7.52 4.16 6.51
N GLN A 48 -8.04 3.21 7.28
CA GLN A 48 -7.25 2.43 8.24
C GLN A 48 -6.12 1.65 7.56
N ILE A 49 -6.39 1.04 6.40
CA ILE A 49 -5.37 0.32 5.61
C ILE A 49 -4.29 1.29 5.12
N ALA A 50 -4.67 2.46 4.59
CA ALA A 50 -3.71 3.46 4.11
C ALA A 50 -2.79 3.95 5.24
N ILE A 51 -3.36 4.31 6.40
CA ILE A 51 -2.61 4.71 7.61
C ILE A 51 -1.68 3.57 8.05
N GLY A 52 -2.19 2.34 8.14
CA GLY A 52 -1.40 1.19 8.56
C GLY A 52 -0.22 0.90 7.63
N GLN A 53 -0.42 1.01 6.31
CA GLN A 53 0.64 0.84 5.33
C GLN A 53 1.69 1.96 5.42
N ALA A 54 1.27 3.21 5.57
CA ALA A 54 2.16 4.36 5.72
C ALA A 54 3.03 4.22 6.99
N GLN A 55 2.41 3.89 8.12
CA GLN A 55 3.13 3.66 9.36
C GLN A 55 4.08 2.45 9.29
N LEU A 56 3.70 1.40 8.57
CA LEU A 56 4.57 0.24 8.36
C LEU A 56 5.78 0.58 7.48
N LEU A 57 5.57 1.39 6.43
CA LEU A 57 6.65 1.90 5.58
C LEU A 57 7.66 2.70 6.41
N MET A 58 7.17 3.63 7.24
CA MET A 58 8.02 4.43 8.13
C MET A 58 8.77 3.55 9.14
N ARG A 59 8.06 2.67 9.87
CA ARG A 59 8.68 1.82 10.90
C ARG A 59 9.68 0.80 10.35
N LYS A 60 9.55 0.40 9.08
CA LYS A 60 10.42 -0.63 8.49
C LYS A 60 11.41 -0.07 7.48
N LYS A 61 10.91 0.52 6.39
CA LYS A 61 11.76 0.95 5.28
C LYS A 61 12.50 2.24 5.57
N PHE A 62 11.87 3.19 6.25
CA PHE A 62 12.56 4.44 6.59
C PHE A 62 13.64 4.17 7.64
N GLU A 63 13.35 3.31 8.63
CA GLU A 63 14.36 2.94 9.63
C GLU A 63 15.52 2.14 9.03
N GLN A 64 15.23 1.23 8.09
CA GLN A 64 16.28 0.55 7.31
C GLN A 64 17.14 1.56 6.54
N PHE A 65 16.54 2.56 5.89
CA PHE A 65 17.28 3.57 5.15
C PHE A 65 18.10 4.49 6.06
N ARG A 66 17.56 4.87 7.22
CA ARG A 66 18.27 5.65 8.24
C ARG A 66 19.54 4.93 8.69
N GLY A 67 19.48 3.61 8.88
CA GLY A 67 20.65 2.78 9.16
C GLY A 67 21.70 2.80 8.06
N LEU A 68 21.29 2.72 6.79
CA LEU A 68 22.20 2.80 5.64
C LEU A 68 22.88 4.18 5.52
N ILE A 69 22.12 5.26 5.72
CA ILE A 69 22.65 6.62 5.73
C ILE A 69 23.71 6.77 6.82
N THR A 70 23.41 6.35 8.05
CA THR A 70 24.36 6.41 9.16
C THR A 70 25.61 5.57 8.86
N ALA A 71 25.46 4.36 8.32
CA ALA A 71 26.60 3.51 7.95
C ALA A 71 27.49 4.14 6.88
N ASN A 72 26.93 4.85 5.90
CA ASN A 72 27.71 5.59 4.90
C ASN A 72 28.48 6.77 5.54
N GLU A 73 27.88 7.47 6.51
CA GLU A 73 28.50 8.61 7.18
C GLU A 73 29.61 8.19 8.16
N THR A 74 29.43 7.11 8.90
CA THR A 74 30.38 6.66 9.94
C THR A 74 31.46 5.72 9.41
N ASN A 75 31.29 5.15 8.21
CA ASN A 75 32.11 4.04 7.69
C ASN A 75 32.21 2.84 8.65
N ASP A 76 31.22 2.66 9.53
CA ASP A 76 31.22 1.69 10.65
C ASP A 76 30.67 0.31 10.25
N SER A 77 30.38 0.10 8.97
CA SER A 77 29.80 -1.15 8.48
C SER A 77 30.86 -2.10 7.91
N VAL A 78 30.71 -3.41 8.21
CA VAL A 78 31.56 -4.50 7.66
C VAL A 78 31.62 -4.48 6.13
N ARG A 79 30.59 -3.93 5.48
CA ARG A 79 30.60 -3.58 4.04
C ARG A 79 30.46 -2.08 3.91
N LEU A 80 31.32 -1.45 3.13
CA LEU A 80 31.21 -0.02 2.82
C LEU A 80 29.90 0.26 2.08
N VAL A 81 29.04 1.08 2.68
CA VAL A 81 27.84 1.60 2.01
C VAL A 81 28.28 2.79 1.17
N THR A 82 27.93 2.80 -0.13
CA THR A 82 28.24 3.90 -1.04
C THR A 82 27.03 4.80 -1.26
N VAL A 83 27.26 6.01 -1.79
CA VAL A 83 26.17 6.91 -2.19
C VAL A 83 25.27 6.28 -3.26
N GLN A 84 25.81 5.40 -4.11
CA GLN A 84 25.04 4.67 -5.11
C GLN A 84 24.10 3.64 -4.48
N ASP A 85 24.54 2.97 -3.40
CA ASP A 85 23.67 2.08 -2.63
C ASP A 85 22.51 2.85 -1.99
N LEU A 86 22.79 4.05 -1.47
CA LEU A 86 21.75 4.93 -0.92
C LEU A 86 20.75 5.35 -2.00
N GLN A 87 21.23 5.72 -3.18
CA GLN A 87 20.38 6.09 -4.31
C GLN A 87 19.46 4.94 -4.71
N GLY A 88 20.02 3.74 -4.95
CA GLY A 88 19.23 2.60 -5.37
C GLY A 88 18.19 2.18 -4.33
N PHE A 89 18.54 2.24 -3.04
CA PHE A 89 17.56 2.00 -1.98
C PHE A 89 16.47 3.06 -1.96
N TRP A 90 16.84 4.34 -2.08
CA TRP A 90 15.90 5.45 -2.11
C TRP A 90 14.91 5.31 -3.25
N GLU A 91 15.37 5.09 -4.49
CA GLU A 91 14.51 4.94 -5.67
C GLU A 91 13.47 3.83 -5.47
N LEU A 92 13.89 2.66 -4.96
CA LEU A 92 12.99 1.55 -4.69
C LEU A 92 11.99 1.84 -3.54
N MET A 93 12.45 2.49 -2.47
CA MET A 93 11.59 2.89 -1.36
C MET A 93 10.60 3.98 -1.77
N TYR A 94 11.03 4.92 -2.61
CA TYR A 94 10.23 6.06 -3.05
C TYR A 94 9.05 5.62 -3.93
N ILE A 95 9.15 4.48 -4.63
CA ILE A 95 7.99 3.85 -5.28
C ILE A 95 6.87 3.56 -4.27
N GLN A 96 7.22 3.07 -3.07
CA GLN A 96 6.24 2.79 -2.02
C GLN A 96 5.71 4.09 -1.39
N VAL A 97 6.56 5.11 -1.24
CA VAL A 97 6.15 6.45 -0.81
C VAL A 97 5.09 7.03 -1.76
N LYS A 98 5.33 6.97 -3.08
CA LYS A 98 4.35 7.40 -4.08
C LYS A 98 3.04 6.63 -3.97
N ASP A 99 3.10 5.31 -3.79
CA ASP A 99 1.92 4.46 -3.60
C ASP A 99 1.12 4.82 -2.34
N ILE A 100 1.76 5.33 -1.28
CA ILE A 100 1.07 5.90 -0.11
C ILE A 100 0.37 7.21 -0.48
N TYR A 101 1.06 8.11 -1.19
CA TYR A 101 0.47 9.38 -1.62
C TYR A 101 -0.73 9.19 -2.55
N CYS A 102 -0.65 8.29 -3.53
CA CYS A 102 -1.79 8.02 -4.42
C CYS A 102 -3.01 7.53 -3.62
N LYS A 103 -2.83 6.65 -2.61
CA LYS A 103 -3.94 6.20 -1.75
C LYS A 103 -4.59 7.34 -0.96
N PHE A 104 -3.79 8.23 -0.36
CA PHE A 104 -4.35 9.36 0.37
C PHE A 104 -5.04 10.37 -0.55
N GLU A 105 -4.55 10.55 -1.78
CA GLU A 105 -5.21 11.40 -2.77
C GLU A 105 -6.55 10.80 -3.25
N GLU A 106 -6.64 9.48 -3.43
CA GLU A 106 -7.90 8.80 -3.70
C GLU A 106 -8.92 9.00 -2.56
N LEU A 107 -8.47 8.85 -1.32
CA LEU A 107 -9.30 9.10 -0.14
C LEU A 107 -9.77 10.56 -0.08
N LYS A 108 -8.90 11.51 -0.42
CA LYS A 108 -9.24 12.93 -0.48
C LYS A 108 -10.32 13.20 -1.53
N LYS A 109 -10.21 12.61 -2.72
CA LYS A 109 -11.24 12.69 -3.77
C LYS A 109 -12.57 12.10 -3.30
N LEU A 110 -12.56 10.96 -2.61
CA LEU A 110 -13.77 10.37 -2.01
C LEU A 110 -14.39 11.31 -0.96
N LYS A 111 -13.58 11.90 -0.08
CA LYS A 111 -14.06 12.86 0.93
C LYS A 111 -14.74 14.06 0.28
N LEU A 112 -14.15 14.62 -0.79
CA LEU A 112 -14.73 15.73 -1.56
C LEU A 112 -16.03 15.34 -2.27
N ASN A 113 -16.20 14.05 -2.59
CA ASN A 113 -17.41 13.49 -3.20
C ASN A 113 -18.39 12.93 -2.16
N ASN A 114 -18.40 13.45 -0.93
CA ASN A 114 -19.27 12.99 0.17
C ASN A 114 -19.22 11.47 0.40
N TRP A 115 -18.03 10.88 0.25
CA TRP A 115 -17.75 9.45 0.37
C TRP A 115 -18.44 8.55 -0.66
N GLU A 116 -19.08 9.14 -1.67
CA GLU A 116 -19.67 8.37 -2.75
C GLU A 116 -18.59 7.84 -3.70
N PRO A 117 -18.78 6.62 -4.26
CA PRO A 117 -17.87 6.08 -5.25
C PRO A 117 -17.72 7.06 -6.42
N LEU A 118 -16.49 7.44 -6.73
CA LEU A 118 -16.20 8.19 -7.94
C LEU A 118 -16.69 7.33 -9.11
N LEU A 119 -17.62 7.87 -9.92
CA LEU A 119 -18.15 7.21 -11.11
C LEU A 119 -16.99 6.87 -12.04
N SER A 120 -16.47 5.66 -11.88
CA SER A 120 -15.44 5.11 -12.75
C SER A 120 -16.18 4.65 -14.02
N PRO A 121 -15.75 5.02 -15.24
CA PRO A 121 -16.48 4.69 -16.47
C PRO A 121 -16.68 3.19 -16.72
N ASN A 122 -16.06 2.29 -15.95
CA ASN A 122 -16.28 0.86 -16.08
C ASN A 122 -16.10 0.17 -14.74
N LEU A 123 -17.21 -0.29 -14.16
CA LEU A 123 -17.37 -1.60 -13.52
C LEU A 123 -18.84 -1.72 -13.09
N LYS A 124 -19.69 -2.17 -14.01
CA LYS A 124 -21.01 -2.70 -13.65
C LYS A 124 -20.78 -3.87 -12.69
N ARG A 125 -20.94 -3.66 -11.39
CA ARG A 125 -21.10 -4.76 -10.44
C ARG A 125 -22.36 -5.52 -10.85
N GLN A 126 -22.20 -6.74 -11.39
CA GLN A 126 -23.33 -7.66 -11.50
C GLN A 126 -23.78 -8.03 -10.08
N PRO A 127 -25.09 -8.04 -9.80
CA PRO A 127 -25.59 -8.50 -8.51
C PRO A 127 -25.29 -9.99 -8.36
N LEU A 128 -24.71 -10.40 -7.24
CA LEU A 128 -24.68 -11.81 -6.84
C LEU A 128 -26.13 -12.25 -6.60
N GLY A 129 -26.67 -13.03 -7.54
CA GLY A 129 -27.95 -13.69 -7.39
C GLY A 129 -27.91 -14.71 -6.27
N ASN A 130 -28.89 -14.61 -5.37
CA ASN A 130 -29.24 -15.61 -4.37
C ASN A 130 -29.29 -17.03 -4.97
N VAL A 131 -28.60 -17.97 -4.33
CA VAL A 131 -28.95 -19.40 -4.42
C VAL A 131 -29.13 -19.92 -3.00
N ASN A 132 -30.40 -19.97 -2.58
CA ASN A 132 -30.86 -20.90 -1.57
C ASN A 132 -30.81 -22.32 -2.17
N SER A 133 -30.14 -23.28 -1.54
CA SER A 133 -30.54 -24.69 -1.62
C SER A 133 -29.90 -25.55 -0.53
N SER A 134 -30.70 -25.82 0.50
CA SER A 134 -31.06 -27.16 0.98
C SER A 134 -30.05 -28.32 0.88
N ARG A 135 -29.76 -28.88 2.07
CA ARG A 135 -29.13 -30.19 2.35
C ARG A 135 -29.59 -31.33 1.42
N THR A 136 -28.65 -32.18 0.99
CA THR A 136 -28.74 -33.66 1.11
C THR A 136 -27.35 -34.29 1.22
N ASN A 137 -27.25 -35.29 2.09
CA ASN A 137 -26.06 -36.11 2.37
C ASN A 137 -25.77 -37.09 1.22
N ASN A 138 -24.48 -37.26 0.87
CA ASN A 138 -23.83 -38.58 0.78
C ASN A 138 -22.35 -38.44 0.39
N VAL A 139 -21.47 -38.94 1.26
CA VAL A 139 -20.04 -39.18 1.02
C VAL A 139 -19.88 -40.64 0.55
N PRO A 140 -19.00 -40.93 -0.40
CA PRO A 140 -17.90 -41.83 -0.04
C PRO A 140 -16.52 -41.31 -0.48
N HIS A 141 -15.54 -41.60 0.36
CA HIS A 141 -14.11 -41.30 0.24
C HIS A 141 -13.49 -41.58 -1.13
N ARG A 142 -12.81 -40.56 -1.69
CA ARG A 142 -11.46 -40.68 -2.27
C ARG A 142 -10.70 -39.37 -2.05
N ILE A 143 -9.61 -39.41 -1.29
CA ILE A 143 -8.65 -38.31 -1.17
C ILE A 143 -7.73 -38.38 -2.41
N PRO A 144 -7.69 -37.38 -3.31
CA PRO A 144 -6.61 -37.29 -4.27
C PRO A 144 -5.42 -36.60 -3.60
N VAL A 145 -4.29 -37.29 -3.59
CA VAL A 145 -2.97 -36.79 -3.18
C VAL A 145 -2.69 -35.44 -3.84
N VAL A 146 -2.40 -34.44 -3.01
CA VAL A 146 -1.99 -33.08 -3.43
C VAL A 146 -0.64 -33.16 -4.14
N THR A 147 -0.64 -33.03 -5.46
CA THR A 147 0.58 -32.83 -6.25
C THR A 147 0.98 -31.35 -6.23
N LYS A 148 2.29 -31.09 -6.15
CA LYS A 148 2.91 -29.78 -5.87
C LYS A 148 2.71 -28.72 -6.98
N ASP A 149 2.18 -29.11 -8.14
CA ASP A 149 2.18 -28.28 -9.35
C ASP A 149 1.02 -27.29 -9.45
N PHE A 150 -0.10 -27.50 -8.73
CA PHE A 150 -1.24 -26.57 -8.73
C PHE A 150 -0.91 -25.22 -8.07
N THR A 151 0.11 -25.19 -7.21
CA THR A 151 0.48 -23.99 -6.43
C THR A 151 1.29 -22.98 -7.25
N ALA A 152 2.06 -23.42 -8.24
CA ALA A 152 2.90 -22.55 -9.05
C ALA A 152 2.04 -21.68 -9.98
N GLN A 153 1.08 -22.30 -10.68
CA GLN A 153 0.19 -21.58 -11.58
C GLN A 153 -0.76 -20.63 -10.82
N ALA A 154 -1.20 -21.00 -9.62
CA ALA A 154 -1.99 -20.13 -8.76
C ALA A 154 -1.17 -18.91 -8.29
N ARG A 155 0.10 -19.11 -7.90
CA ARG A 155 1.02 -18.03 -7.52
C ARG A 155 1.33 -17.11 -8.69
N GLU A 156 1.52 -17.66 -9.88
CA GLU A 156 1.77 -16.87 -11.09
C GLU A 156 0.55 -16.03 -11.49
N ARG A 157 -0.66 -16.60 -11.45
CA ARG A 157 -1.89 -15.82 -11.65
C ARG A 157 -2.04 -14.71 -10.63
N LEU A 158 -1.71 -14.96 -9.36
CA LEU A 158 -1.73 -13.93 -8.32
C LEU A 158 -0.66 -12.85 -8.54
N ALA A 159 0.54 -13.23 -8.96
CA ALA A 159 1.62 -12.29 -9.27
C ALA A 159 1.28 -11.42 -10.48
N GLN A 160 0.72 -12.00 -11.54
CA GLN A 160 0.24 -11.28 -12.73
C GLN A 160 -0.92 -10.35 -12.38
N ALA A 161 -1.88 -10.80 -11.55
CA ALA A 161 -2.98 -9.94 -11.07
C ALA A 161 -2.46 -8.75 -10.25
N LYS A 162 -1.47 -8.96 -9.38
CA LYS A 162 -0.83 -7.89 -8.61
C LYS A 162 -0.03 -6.93 -9.49
N ALA A 163 0.70 -7.44 -10.49
CA ALA A 163 1.44 -6.61 -11.44
C ALA A 163 0.50 -5.75 -12.29
N LEU A 164 -0.62 -6.31 -12.77
CA LEU A 164 -1.64 -5.56 -13.51
C LEU A 164 -2.32 -4.50 -12.63
N ALA A 165 -2.63 -4.83 -11.38
CA ALA A 165 -3.18 -3.87 -10.42
C ALA A 165 -2.20 -2.71 -10.16
N ARG A 166 -0.92 -3.02 -10.00
CA ARG A 166 0.14 -2.00 -9.84
C ARG A 166 0.25 -1.10 -11.08
N LYS A 167 0.25 -1.68 -12.29
CA LYS A 167 0.32 -0.91 -13.54
C LYS A 167 -0.90 0.01 -13.71
N ARG A 168 -2.10 -0.45 -13.34
CA ARG A 168 -3.31 0.38 -13.34
C ARG A 168 -3.24 1.53 -12.34
N MET A 169 -2.70 1.29 -11.14
CA MET A 169 -2.47 2.37 -10.17
C MET A 169 -1.43 3.38 -10.68
N GLU A 170 -0.36 2.93 -11.34
CA GLU A 170 0.66 3.81 -11.93
C GLU A 170 0.09 4.69 -13.06
N GLU A 171 -0.77 4.13 -13.91
CA GLU A 171 -1.45 4.87 -14.99
C GLU A 171 -2.47 5.89 -14.46
N GLN A 172 -3.14 5.59 -13.33
CA GLN A 172 -4.10 6.50 -12.69
C GLN A 172 -3.46 7.60 -11.84
N CYS A 173 -2.21 7.42 -11.40
CA CYS A 173 -1.49 8.44 -10.62
C CYS A 173 -0.72 9.44 -11.51
N CYS A 174 -0.68 9.23 -12.84
CA CYS A 174 -0.05 10.13 -13.82
C CYS A 174 -1.06 11.03 -14.60
N GLN A 175 -2.32 11.09 -14.19
CA GLN A 175 -3.36 12.01 -14.71
C GLN A 175 -3.94 12.86 -13.58
#